data_AF-A0A3D1KJB9-F1
#
_entry.id   AF-A0A3D1KJB9-F1
#
_cell.length_a   1.000
_cell.length_b   1.000
_cell.length_c   1.000
_cell.angle_alpha   90.00
_cell.angle_beta   90.00
_cell.angle_gamma   90.00
#
_symmetry.space_group_name_H-M   'P 1'
#
loop_
_entity.id
_entity.type
_entity.pdbx_description
1 polymer ?
#
loop_
_entity_poly.entity_id
_entity_poly.type
_entity_poly.pdbx_seq_one_letter_code
_entity_poly.pdbx_strand_id
1 'polypeptide(L)'
;ERNGGIGGQTRNGKGHVTYKGIETIEMNIPTQEEADGFMSLSLAAAESFNAADFEPAGTMTTRKGWVFQANNNLEKKATEMWVEGSWFSGKAPVTYGGNEFGGLIDVTPPKTDFSRRIYRHGYPFPIPFKKGGAQNGQVQS
;
A
#
# COMPACT_ATOMS: atom_id res chain seq x y z
N GLU A 1 31.20 4.05 -1.45
CA GLU A 1 29.91 3.52 -1.91
C GLU A 1 28.85 4.61 -1.77
N ARG A 2 28.05 4.89 -2.80
CA ARG A 2 26.91 5.81 -2.65
C ARG A 2 25.76 5.01 -2.04
N ASN A 3 25.68 5.00 -0.71
CA ASN A 3 24.48 4.52 -0.03
C ASN A 3 23.32 5.44 -0.45
N GLY A 4 22.39 4.90 -1.23
CA GLY A 4 21.20 5.63 -1.65
C GLY A 4 20.31 5.87 -0.43
N GLY A 5 20.26 7.10 0.05
CA GLY A 5 19.31 7.47 1.10
C GLY A 5 17.86 7.36 0.63
N ILE A 6 16.94 7.18 1.58
CA ILE A 6 15.49 7.11 1.31
C ILE A 6 14.89 8.51 1.39
N GLY A 7 14.44 9.03 0.25
CA GLY A 7 13.72 10.30 0.15
C GLY A 7 14.53 11.55 0.49
N GLY A 8 13.90 12.72 0.36
CA GLY A 8 14.42 14.00 0.83
C GLY A 8 15.76 14.46 0.21
N GLN A 9 16.48 15.30 0.97
CA GLN A 9 17.76 15.89 0.58
C GLN A 9 18.95 14.98 0.95
N THR A 10 19.07 13.83 0.29
CA THR A 10 20.11 12.83 0.60
C THR A 10 21.54 13.36 0.48
N ARG A 11 21.77 14.32 -0.43
CA ARG A 11 23.04 15.03 -0.60
C ARG A 11 23.45 15.86 0.63
N ASN A 12 22.49 16.26 1.47
CA ASN A 12 22.73 17.01 2.70
C ASN A 12 22.82 16.10 3.93
N GLY A 13 23.12 14.82 3.74
CA GLY A 13 23.28 13.85 4.83
C GLY A 13 21.97 13.35 5.44
N LYS A 14 20.80 13.58 4.83
CA LYS A 14 19.51 13.08 5.32
C LYS A 14 19.11 11.74 4.69
N GLY A 15 18.28 10.96 5.37
CA GLY A 15 17.68 9.74 4.83
C GLY A 15 18.63 8.55 4.67
N HIS A 16 19.85 8.63 5.22
CA HIS A 16 20.78 7.50 5.25
C HIS A 16 20.37 6.52 6.34
N VAL A 17 20.38 5.23 6.01
CA VAL A 17 20.03 4.16 6.92
C VAL A 17 21.08 3.05 6.84
N THR A 18 21.30 2.37 7.96
CA THR A 18 22.14 1.17 8.00
C THR A 18 21.22 -0.02 7.97
N TYR A 19 21.28 -0.81 6.90
CA TYR A 19 20.55 -2.07 6.83
C TYR A 19 21.14 -3.07 7.84
N LYS A 20 20.28 -3.62 8.71
CA LYS A 20 20.67 -4.53 9.79
C LYS A 20 20.41 -6.01 9.49
N GLY A 21 19.79 -6.31 8.34
CA GLY A 21 19.38 -7.66 7.99
C GLY A 21 17.85 -7.79 7.92
N ILE A 22 17.40 -9.02 7.74
CA ILE A 22 15.99 -9.41 7.81
C ILE A 22 15.74 -9.97 9.20
N GLU A 23 14.69 -9.49 9.86
CA GLU A 23 14.21 -10.01 11.13
C GLU A 23 12.84 -10.67 10.92
N THR A 24 12.61 -11.79 11.61
CA THR A 24 11.31 -12.44 11.63
C THR A 24 10.44 -11.76 12.68
N ILE A 25 9.24 -11.34 12.28
CA ILE A 25 8.23 -10.81 13.17
C ILE A 25 7.11 -11.84 13.27
N GLU A 26 6.84 -12.31 14.49
CA GLU A 26 5.68 -13.15 14.77
C GLU A 26 4.46 -12.27 15.04
N MET A 27 3.36 -12.56 14.37
CA MET A 27 2.09 -11.84 14.54
C MET A 27 1.00 -12.83 14.92
N ASN A 28 0.28 -12.54 16.00
CA ASN A 28 -0.93 -13.28 16.37
C ASN A 28 -2.13 -12.69 15.62
N ILE A 29 -2.41 -13.21 14.44
CA ILE A 29 -3.47 -12.74 13.55
C ILE A 29 -4.40 -13.91 13.18
N PRO A 30 -5.70 -13.65 12.91
CA PRO A 30 -6.61 -14.66 12.41
C PRO A 30 -6.07 -15.38 11.18
N THR A 31 -6.42 -16.65 11.05
CA THR A 31 -6.19 -17.34 9.78
C THR A 31 -7.09 -16.74 8.70
N GLN A 32 -6.72 -16.98 7.45
CA GLN A 32 -7.45 -16.50 6.29
C GLN A 32 -8.89 -17.00 6.22
N GLU A 33 -9.14 -18.21 6.70
CA GLU A 33 -10.45 -18.85 6.73
C GLU A 33 -11.34 -18.26 7.82
N GLU A 34 -10.73 -17.79 8.90
CA GLU A 34 -11.41 -17.23 10.06
C GLU A 34 -11.63 -15.72 9.99
N ALA A 35 -11.05 -15.04 9.01
CA ALA A 35 -11.08 -13.59 8.90
C ALA A 35 -12.37 -13.08 8.23
N ASP A 36 -12.90 -11.98 8.77
CA ASP A 36 -14.07 -11.27 8.22
C ASP A 36 -13.67 -10.21 7.17
N GLY A 37 -12.38 -9.89 7.11
CA GLY A 37 -11.82 -8.80 6.36
C GLY A 37 -10.29 -8.76 6.48
N PHE A 38 -9.70 -7.74 5.88
CA PHE A 38 -8.29 -7.42 6.08
C PHE A 38 -8.04 -5.92 6.11
N MET A 39 -6.99 -5.52 6.81
CA MET A 39 -6.46 -4.17 6.85
C MET A 39 -5.17 -4.11 6.02
N SER A 40 -4.94 -3.05 5.26
CA SER A 40 -3.69 -2.89 4.51
C SER A 40 -2.64 -2.14 5.34
N LEU A 41 -1.43 -2.70 5.48
CA LEU A 41 -0.24 -2.00 6.01
C LEU A 41 0.60 -1.30 4.93
N SER A 42 0.11 -1.26 3.69
CA SER A 42 0.69 -0.47 2.61
C SER A 42 -0.37 0.38 1.93
N LEU A 43 0.07 1.35 1.14
CA LEU A 43 -0.83 2.02 0.20
C LEU A 43 -1.29 1.04 -0.88
N ALA A 44 -2.60 0.94 -1.05
CA ALA A 44 -3.22 0.05 -2.02
C ALA A 44 -3.91 0.87 -3.11
N ALA A 45 -3.73 0.48 -4.39
CA ALA A 45 -4.31 1.23 -5.49
C ALA A 45 -5.84 1.14 -5.48
N ALA A 46 -6.52 2.28 -5.59
CA ALA A 46 -7.97 2.34 -5.47
C ALA A 46 -8.68 1.55 -6.59
N GLU A 47 -8.16 1.63 -7.82
CA GLU A 47 -8.70 0.93 -8.99
C GLU A 47 -8.63 -0.61 -8.88
N SER A 48 -7.84 -1.12 -7.94
CA SER A 48 -7.69 -2.56 -7.73
C SER A 48 -8.72 -3.16 -6.78
N PHE A 49 -9.60 -2.35 -6.18
CA PHE A 49 -10.68 -2.83 -5.32
C PHE A 49 -12.01 -2.53 -5.99
N ASN A 50 -12.62 -3.57 -6.54
CA ASN A 50 -13.98 -3.48 -7.05
C ASN A 50 -14.95 -3.43 -5.87
N ALA A 51 -15.83 -2.43 -5.83
CA ALA A 51 -16.82 -2.26 -4.78
C ALA A 51 -17.84 -3.41 -4.70
N ALA A 52 -17.96 -4.22 -5.77
CA ALA A 52 -18.79 -5.41 -5.78
C ALA A 52 -18.20 -6.57 -4.95
N ASP A 53 -16.86 -6.62 -4.85
CA ASP A 53 -16.13 -7.71 -4.22
C ASP A 53 -15.64 -7.34 -2.81
N PHE A 54 -15.46 -6.05 -2.55
CA PHE A 54 -14.98 -5.50 -1.29
C PHE A 54 -15.81 -4.27 -0.90
N GLU A 55 -16.13 -4.15 0.38
CA GLU A 55 -16.56 -2.90 0.99
C GLU A 55 -15.32 -2.25 1.63
N PRO A 56 -14.65 -1.31 0.93
CA PRO A 56 -13.54 -0.59 1.50
C PRO A 56 -14.04 0.44 2.51
N ALA A 57 -13.30 0.60 3.59
CA ALA A 57 -13.53 1.66 4.55
C ALA A 57 -12.20 2.16 5.11
N GLY A 58 -12.04 3.47 5.10
CA GLY A 58 -10.78 4.13 5.38
C GLY A 58 -10.68 5.44 4.62
N THR A 59 -9.45 5.93 4.53
CA THR A 59 -9.17 7.21 3.88
C THR A 59 -8.51 6.98 2.53
N MET A 60 -8.94 7.71 1.52
CA MET A 60 -8.25 7.78 0.24
C MET A 60 -7.28 8.95 0.22
N THR A 61 -6.17 8.78 -0.50
CA THR A 61 -5.20 9.83 -0.76
C THR A 61 -4.81 9.85 -2.23
N THR A 62 -4.49 11.03 -2.75
CA THR A 62 -3.92 11.18 -4.09
C THR A 62 -2.41 11.27 -4.00
N ARG A 63 -1.70 10.27 -4.54
CA ARG A 63 -0.25 10.27 -4.60
C ARG A 63 0.23 10.92 -5.89
N LYS A 64 0.91 12.05 -5.75
CA LYS A 64 1.65 12.73 -6.82
C LYS A 64 3.15 12.55 -6.63
N GLY A 65 3.94 13.08 -7.56
CA GLY A 65 5.39 13.12 -7.42
C GLY A 65 6.10 13.37 -8.73
N TRP A 66 7.41 13.45 -8.65
CA TRP A 66 8.26 13.82 -9.78
C TRP A 66 9.18 12.67 -10.17
N VAL A 67 9.50 12.60 -11.45
CA VAL A 67 10.63 11.85 -11.99
C VAL A 67 11.73 12.86 -12.30
N PHE A 68 12.83 12.77 -11.56
CA PHE A 68 13.99 13.65 -11.76
C PHE A 68 14.86 13.09 -12.88
N GLN A 69 15.12 13.90 -13.90
CA GLN A 69 16.14 13.66 -14.92
C GLN A 69 17.17 14.78 -14.88
N ALA A 70 18.34 14.54 -15.49
CA ALA A 70 19.46 15.48 -15.44
C ALA A 70 19.09 16.92 -15.86
N ASN A 71 18.18 17.07 -16.83
CA ASN A 71 17.85 18.35 -17.45
C ASN A 71 16.38 18.76 -17.29
N ASN A 72 15.51 17.91 -16.72
CA ASN A 72 14.11 18.25 -16.52
C ASN A 72 13.47 17.39 -15.40
N ASN A 73 12.47 17.95 -14.73
CA ASN A 73 11.65 17.26 -13.75
C ASN A 73 10.25 17.09 -14.33
N LEU A 74 9.78 15.84 -14.36
CA LEU A 74 8.50 15.50 -14.97
C LEU A 74 7.53 15.03 -13.91
N GLU A 75 6.31 15.57 -13.94
CA GLU A 75 5.27 15.15 -13.01
C GLU A 75 4.74 13.76 -13.42
N LYS A 76 4.70 12.86 -12.45
CA LYS A 76 4.06 11.54 -12.59
C LYS A 76 2.56 11.72 -12.73
N LYS A 77 1.88 10.75 -13.37
CA LYS A 77 0.41 10.68 -13.28
C LYS A 77 0.01 10.55 -11.80
N ALA A 78 -1.01 11.31 -11.41
CA ALA A 78 -1.60 11.20 -10.08
C ALA A 78 -2.36 9.88 -9.97
N THR A 79 -2.31 9.25 -8.80
CA THR A 79 -3.00 7.99 -8.54
C THR A 79 -3.71 8.07 -7.21
N GLU A 80 -4.96 7.64 -7.17
CA GLU A 80 -5.73 7.50 -5.94
C GLU A 80 -5.41 6.16 -5.28
N MET A 81 -5.22 6.20 -3.96
CA MET A 81 -4.81 5.05 -3.17
C MET A 81 -5.53 5.06 -1.83
N TRP A 82 -5.87 3.87 -1.34
CA TRP A 82 -6.26 3.66 0.05
C TRP A 82 -5.03 3.79 0.94
N VAL A 83 -5.17 4.53 2.05
CA VAL A 83 -4.07 4.72 3.00
C VAL A 83 -3.84 3.47 3.86
N GLU A 84 -2.65 3.37 4.44
CA GLU A 84 -2.34 2.37 5.47
C GLU A 84 -3.36 2.45 6.61
N GLY A 85 -3.82 1.30 7.09
CA GLY A 85 -4.90 1.19 8.08
C GLY A 85 -6.32 1.17 7.48
N SER A 86 -6.48 1.37 6.17
CA SER A 86 -7.77 1.13 5.52
C SER A 86 -8.11 -0.36 5.56
N TRP A 87 -9.38 -0.69 5.78
CA TRP A 87 -9.88 -2.05 5.87
C TRP A 87 -10.86 -2.36 4.76
N PHE A 88 -10.96 -3.63 4.42
CA PHE A 88 -11.76 -4.15 3.32
C PHE A 88 -12.51 -5.37 3.81
N SER A 89 -13.82 -5.43 3.52
CA SER A 89 -14.60 -6.65 3.76
C SER A 89 -14.18 -7.77 2.81
N GLY A 90 -14.43 -9.02 3.18
CA GLY A 90 -14.08 -10.16 2.35
C GLY A 90 -12.68 -10.72 2.64
N LYS A 91 -12.36 -11.86 2.03
CA LYS A 91 -11.12 -12.58 2.34
C LYS A 91 -9.92 -11.79 1.81
N ALA A 92 -8.93 -11.58 2.67
CA ALA A 92 -7.59 -11.13 2.26
C ALA A 92 -7.02 -11.92 1.06
N PRO A 93 -6.22 -11.29 0.19
CA PRO A 93 -5.53 -12.02 -0.87
C PRO A 93 -4.55 -13.04 -0.31
N VAL A 94 -4.59 -14.27 -0.85
CA VAL A 94 -3.77 -15.41 -0.38
C VAL A 94 -2.34 -15.35 -0.92
N THR A 95 -2.07 -14.57 -1.97
CA THR A 95 -0.73 -14.48 -2.57
C THR A 95 -0.33 -13.05 -2.95
N TYR A 96 0.91 -12.70 -2.63
CA TYR A 96 1.63 -11.63 -3.32
C TYR A 96 2.09 -12.18 -4.67
N GLY A 97 1.40 -11.82 -5.76
CA GLY A 97 1.77 -12.23 -7.12
C GLY A 97 0.71 -13.03 -7.86
N GLY A 98 -0.40 -13.41 -7.22
CA GLY A 98 -1.65 -13.75 -7.92
C GLY A 98 -2.34 -12.47 -8.38
N ASN A 99 -2.74 -12.39 -9.64
CA ASN A 99 -3.25 -11.19 -10.32
C ASN A 99 -4.60 -10.65 -9.80
N GLU A 100 -5.04 -11.01 -8.60
CA GLU A 100 -6.40 -10.71 -8.17
C GLU A 100 -6.53 -9.36 -7.46
N PHE A 101 -5.49 -8.88 -6.74
CA PHE A 101 -5.61 -7.67 -5.91
C PHE A 101 -4.37 -6.78 -5.86
N GLY A 102 -4.57 -5.50 -6.13
CA GLY A 102 -3.50 -4.50 -6.24
C GLY A 102 -2.74 -4.58 -7.56
N GLY A 103 -1.72 -3.73 -7.71
CA GLY A 103 -0.91 -3.73 -8.92
C GLY A 103 0.25 -2.75 -8.90
N LEU A 104 1.14 -2.91 -9.87
CA LEU A 104 2.04 -1.85 -10.28
C LEU A 104 1.29 -0.87 -11.19
N ILE A 105 1.08 0.34 -10.69
CA ILE A 105 0.33 1.37 -11.42
C ILE A 105 1.29 2.13 -12.32
N ASP A 106 1.02 2.16 -13.62
CA ASP A 106 1.81 2.93 -14.57
C ASP A 106 1.55 4.43 -14.37
N VAL A 107 2.56 5.11 -13.82
CA VAL A 107 2.54 6.55 -13.55
C VAL A 107 3.49 7.31 -14.47
N THR A 108 3.83 6.71 -15.62
CA THR A 108 4.69 7.32 -16.65
C THR A 108 4.08 8.65 -17.11
N PRO A 109 4.86 9.76 -17.12
CA PRO A 109 4.37 11.07 -17.55
C PRO A 109 3.73 11.02 -18.96
N PRO A 110 2.58 11.67 -19.19
CA PRO A 110 1.77 11.48 -20.39
C PRO A 110 2.31 12.08 -21.70
N LYS A 111 3.43 12.81 -21.69
CA LYS A 111 3.94 13.56 -22.86
C LYS A 111 5.46 13.45 -23.03
N THR A 112 6.02 12.24 -22.94
CA THR A 112 7.48 12.08 -22.95
C THR A 112 7.95 10.86 -23.74
N ASP A 113 9.06 11.00 -24.46
CA ASP A 113 9.85 9.91 -25.07
C ASP A 113 10.63 9.15 -23.98
N PHE A 114 9.94 8.77 -22.91
CA PHE A 114 10.55 7.99 -21.84
C PHE A 114 10.79 6.56 -22.35
N SER A 115 12.06 6.16 -22.44
CA SER A 115 12.43 4.79 -22.83
C SER A 115 12.10 3.73 -21.78
N ARG A 116 11.54 4.13 -20.62
CA ARG A 116 11.24 3.26 -19.49
C ARG A 116 9.87 3.57 -18.92
N ARG A 117 9.17 2.55 -18.42
CA ARG A 117 7.93 2.76 -17.67
C ARG A 117 8.25 3.04 -16.20
N ILE A 118 7.47 3.92 -15.60
CA ILE A 118 7.59 4.28 -14.19
C ILE A 118 6.37 3.76 -13.47
N TYR A 119 6.59 2.91 -12.46
CA TYR A 119 5.53 2.30 -11.71
C TYR A 119 5.45 2.85 -10.28
N ARG A 120 4.23 2.85 -9.76
CA ARG A 120 3.95 3.01 -8.34
C ARG A 120 3.49 1.67 -7.78
N HIS A 121 4.08 1.25 -6.66
CA HIS A 121 3.62 0.08 -5.93
C HIS A 121 2.21 0.36 -5.36
N GLY A 122 1.24 -0.46 -5.75
CA GLY A 122 -0.14 -0.39 -5.28
C GLY A 122 -0.68 -1.73 -4.77
N TYR A 123 0.21 -2.69 -4.47
CA TYR A 123 -0.21 -3.92 -3.79
C TYR A 123 -0.50 -3.64 -2.32
N PRO A 124 -1.67 -4.07 -1.79
CA PRO A 124 -1.92 -4.02 -0.35
C PRO A 124 -0.95 -4.96 0.38
N PHE A 125 -0.66 -4.63 1.64
CA PHE A 125 -0.06 -5.56 2.58
C PHE A 125 -1.16 -6.04 3.52
N PRO A 126 -1.88 -7.12 3.20
CA PRO A 126 -3.06 -7.52 3.97
C PRO A 126 -2.69 -8.10 5.34
N ILE A 127 -3.36 -7.59 6.37
CA ILE A 127 -3.43 -8.19 7.70
C ILE A 127 -4.88 -8.62 7.95
N PRO A 128 -5.17 -9.92 7.97
CA PRO A 128 -6.50 -10.43 8.28
C PRO A 128 -6.99 -9.96 9.65
N PHE A 129 -8.29 -9.70 9.79
CA PHE A 129 -8.92 -9.38 11.07
C PHE A 129 -10.28 -10.05 11.21
N LYS A 130 -10.74 -10.18 12.47
CA LYS A 130 -12.12 -10.53 12.82
C LYS A 130 -12.86 -9.28 13.27
N LYS A 131 -14.08 -9.05 12.78
CA LYS A 131 -14.95 -7.99 13.29
C LYS A 131 -15.33 -8.37 14.72
N GLY A 132 -15.13 -7.45 15.66
CA GLY A 132 -15.61 -7.66 17.03
C GLY A 132 -17.14 -7.65 17.06
N GLY A 133 -17.75 -8.78 17.42
CA GLY A 133 -19.16 -8.84 17.81
C GLY A 133 -19.33 -8.42 19.27
N ALA A 134 -20.36 -7.62 19.54
CA ALA A 134 -20.72 -7.10 20.87
C ALA A 134 -20.66 -8.20 21.94
N GLN A 135 -19.65 -8.15 22.82
CA GLN A 135 -19.75 -8.86 24.10
C GLN A 135 -20.85 -8.17 24.91
N ASN A 136 -21.99 -8.84 24.98
CA ASN A 136 -23.11 -8.63 25.90
C ASN A 136 -22.78 -7.72 27.09
N GLY A 137 -23.00 -6.41 26.92
CA GLY A 137 -23.30 -5.52 28.02
C GLY A 137 -24.71 -5.83 28.52
N GLN A 138 -24.89 -6.96 29.22
CA GLN A 138 -26.02 -7.10 30.11
C GLN A 138 -25.82 -6.07 31.23
N VAL A 139 -26.41 -4.89 31.04
CA VAL A 139 -26.70 -4.00 32.15
C VAL A 139 -27.73 -4.75 32.99
N GLN A 140 -27.30 -5.29 34.14
CA GLN A 140 -28.21 -5.81 35.15
C GLN A 140 -29.14 -4.66 35.56
N SER A 141 -30.44 -4.89 35.36
CA SER A 141 -31.56 -4.07 35.86
C SER A 141 -31.65 -4.10 37.38
#